data_AF-A0A356JBV4-F1
#
_entry.id   AF-A0A356JBV4-F1
#
_cell.length_a   1.000
_cell.length_b   1.000
_cell.length_c   1.000
_cell.angle_alpha   90.00
_cell.angle_beta   90.00
_cell.angle_gamma   90.00
#
_symmetry.space_group_name_H-M   'P 1'
#
loop_
_entity.id
_entity.type
_entity.pdbx_description
1 polymer ?
#
loop_
_entity_poly.entity_id
_entity_poly.type
_entity_poly.pdbx_seq_one_letter_code
_entity_poly.pdbx_strand_id
1 'polypeptide(L)'
;MNNKGPKNDSKYEWTEHSKFKMQYYGLSPQRVLRVIRAPYRTETGIVENTIAVMQPGGNVKKGPAKSKWGRPPIGDGEGEVSADGKSWSSEIWVMYQIRNQESGIMNQENKKNIKDEKISQLKKFLKDGKKIHDSKFMIQNSANRKIRIISAWRYPGVTDENDPIPADILREIENII
;
A
#
# COMPACT_ATOMS: atom_id res chain seq x y z
N MET A 1 -20.13 19.46 -10.98
CA MET A 1 -20.00 18.35 -10.01
C MET A 1 -19.11 18.83 -8.87
N ASN A 2 -19.64 18.94 -7.64
CA ASN A 2 -18.87 19.33 -6.46
C ASN A 2 -17.92 18.19 -6.04
N ASN A 3 -16.76 18.08 -6.68
CA ASN A 3 -15.77 17.08 -6.33
C ASN A 3 -14.98 17.57 -5.11
N LYS A 4 -15.61 17.57 -3.92
CA LYS A 4 -14.87 17.76 -2.67
C LYS A 4 -13.95 16.53 -2.53
N GLY A 5 -12.66 16.73 -2.81
CA GLY A 5 -11.64 15.70 -2.70
C GLY A 5 -11.56 15.09 -1.30
N PRO A 6 -10.74 14.04 -1.10
CA PRO A 6 -10.67 13.35 0.18
C PRO A 6 -10.25 14.29 1.31
N LYS A 7 -10.91 14.12 2.46
CA LYS A 7 -10.58 14.83 3.70
C LYS A 7 -9.73 13.92 4.59
N ASN A 8 -8.85 14.55 5.37
CA ASN A 8 -8.05 13.85 6.36
C ASN A 8 -8.94 13.42 7.53
N ASP A 9 -8.66 12.26 8.10
CA ASP A 9 -9.29 11.75 9.31
C ASP A 9 -8.22 11.18 10.28
N SER A 10 -8.65 10.55 11.37
CA SER A 10 -7.74 9.96 12.37
C SER A 10 -6.87 8.84 11.80
N LYS A 11 -7.32 8.15 10.75
CA LYS A 11 -6.68 6.97 10.17
C LYS A 11 -5.95 7.27 8.87
N TYR A 12 -6.45 8.20 8.05
CA TYR A 12 -5.97 8.50 6.71
C TYR A 12 -5.62 9.97 6.56
N GLU A 13 -4.41 10.22 6.07
CA GLU A 13 -3.92 11.54 5.70
C GLU A 13 -3.64 11.57 4.19
N TRP A 14 -4.22 12.54 3.48
CA TRP A 14 -4.12 12.67 2.03
C TRP A 14 -3.20 13.83 1.70
N THR A 15 -2.06 13.53 1.08
CA THR A 15 -1.17 14.56 0.52
C THR A 15 -1.84 15.26 -0.66
N GLU A 16 -1.40 16.48 -0.97
CA GLU A 16 -1.85 17.19 -2.17
C GLU A 16 -1.54 16.42 -3.45
N HIS A 17 -0.37 15.78 -3.51
CA HIS A 17 0.02 14.93 -4.64
C HIS A 17 -0.96 13.77 -4.87
N SER A 18 -1.38 13.07 -3.82
CA SER A 18 -2.39 12.01 -3.92
C SER A 18 -3.73 12.55 -4.47
N LYS A 19 -4.17 13.73 -4.00
CA LYS A 19 -5.42 14.37 -4.46
C LYS A 19 -5.34 14.75 -5.93
N PHE A 20 -4.22 15.32 -6.37
CA PHE A 20 -3.98 15.68 -7.76
C PHE A 20 -4.02 14.46 -8.67
N LYS A 21 -3.28 13.40 -8.35
CA LYS A 21 -3.24 12.18 -9.17
C LYS A 21 -4.59 11.48 -9.20
N MET A 22 -5.34 11.48 -8.08
CA MET A 22 -6.70 10.95 -8.06
C MET A 22 -7.62 11.70 -9.02
N GLN A 23 -7.55 13.03 -9.05
CA GLN A 23 -8.31 13.84 -10.01
C GLN A 23 -7.90 13.53 -11.45
N TYR A 24 -6.59 13.44 -11.72
CA TYR A 24 -6.05 13.15 -13.04
C TYR A 24 -6.51 11.79 -13.59
N TYR A 25 -6.47 10.73 -12.77
CA TYR A 25 -6.84 9.37 -13.17
C TYR A 25 -8.32 9.02 -12.91
N GLY A 26 -9.13 9.98 -12.47
CA GLY A 26 -10.55 9.75 -12.13
C GLY A 26 -10.75 8.72 -11.01
N LEU A 27 -9.86 8.70 -10.01
CA LEU A 27 -9.92 7.77 -8.88
C LEU A 27 -10.69 8.39 -7.71
N SER A 28 -11.68 7.65 -7.19
CA SER A 28 -12.39 8.04 -5.98
C SER A 28 -11.59 7.69 -4.72
N PRO A 29 -11.78 8.43 -3.61
CA PRO A 29 -11.16 8.10 -2.32
C PRO A 29 -11.44 6.65 -1.89
N GLN A 30 -12.70 6.21 -2.04
CA GLN A 30 -13.10 4.84 -1.75
C GLN A 30 -12.32 3.82 -2.57
N ARG A 31 -12.03 4.10 -3.86
CA ARG A 31 -11.25 3.19 -4.69
C ARG A 31 -9.83 3.06 -4.16
N VAL A 32 -9.18 4.17 -3.82
CA VAL A 32 -7.84 4.18 -3.21
C VAL A 32 -7.83 3.40 -1.88
N LEU A 33 -8.80 3.67 -1.00
CA LEU A 33 -8.92 2.95 0.28
C LEU A 33 -9.14 1.44 0.09
N ARG A 34 -9.86 1.03 -0.96
CA ARG A 34 -10.06 -0.38 -1.28
C ARG A 34 -8.76 -1.09 -1.67
N VAL A 35 -7.88 -0.40 -2.41
CA VAL A 35 -6.55 -0.94 -2.73
C VAL A 35 -5.74 -1.14 -1.46
N ILE A 36 -5.73 -0.17 -0.56
CA ILE A 36 -5.01 -0.25 0.73
C ILE A 36 -5.55 -1.39 1.61
N ARG A 37 -6.87 -1.58 1.66
CA ARG A 37 -7.51 -2.53 2.58
C ARG A 37 -7.37 -3.99 2.16
N ALA A 38 -7.28 -4.25 0.87
CA ALA A 38 -7.27 -5.61 0.31
C ALA A 38 -6.33 -5.69 -0.89
N PRO A 39 -5.03 -5.42 -0.73
CA PRO A 39 -4.11 -5.39 -1.86
C PRO A 39 -4.05 -6.74 -2.57
N TYR A 40 -3.95 -6.71 -3.90
CA TYR A 40 -3.63 -7.89 -4.70
C TYR A 40 -2.13 -8.17 -4.65
N ARG A 41 -1.33 -7.11 -4.86
CA ARG A 41 0.12 -7.12 -4.78
C ARG A 41 0.59 -6.05 -3.79
N THR A 42 1.69 -6.35 -3.09
CA THR A 42 2.37 -5.43 -2.19
C THR A 42 3.84 -5.37 -2.55
N GLU A 43 4.38 -4.17 -2.68
CA GLU A 43 5.76 -3.89 -3.05
C GLU A 43 6.39 -2.94 -2.04
N THR A 44 7.67 -3.15 -1.74
CA THR A 44 8.47 -2.23 -0.94
C THR A 44 8.77 -0.99 -1.78
N GLY A 45 8.42 0.20 -1.27
CA GLY A 45 8.72 1.44 -1.96
C GLY A 45 10.22 1.73 -2.01
N ILE A 46 10.65 2.48 -3.02
CA ILE A 46 12.03 2.95 -3.17
C ILE A 46 12.47 3.79 -1.96
N VAL A 47 11.53 4.57 -1.39
CA VAL A 47 11.75 5.37 -0.19
C VAL A 47 11.51 4.53 1.06
N GLU A 48 12.43 4.60 2.02
CA GLU A 48 12.32 3.93 3.31
C GLU A 48 10.94 4.12 3.96
N ASN A 49 10.43 3.06 4.59
CA ASN A 49 9.13 3.04 5.29
C ASN A 49 7.91 3.33 4.39
N THR A 50 8.06 3.23 3.08
CA THR A 50 6.97 3.42 2.13
C THR A 50 6.56 2.10 1.50
N ILE A 51 5.24 1.91 1.37
CA ILE A 51 4.65 0.69 0.85
C ILE A 51 3.85 1.07 -0.38
N ALA A 52 4.08 0.36 -1.48
CA ALA A 52 3.24 0.42 -2.67
C ALA A 52 2.34 -0.81 -2.68
N VAL A 53 1.05 -0.59 -2.95
CA VAL A 53 0.07 -1.66 -3.08
C VAL A 53 -0.73 -1.48 -4.33
N MET A 54 -1.19 -2.59 -4.91
CA MET A 54 -1.93 -2.58 -6.15
C MET A 54 -3.11 -3.53 -6.14
N GLN A 55 -4.15 -3.16 -6.87
CA GLN A 55 -5.25 -4.03 -7.25
C GLN A 55 -5.51 -3.93 -8.76
N PRO A 56 -5.91 -5.04 -9.40
CA PRO A 56 -6.45 -4.99 -10.74
C PRO A 56 -7.74 -4.16 -10.78
N GLY A 57 -7.89 -3.44 -11.88
CA GLY A 57 -9.03 -2.63 -12.25
C GLY A 57 -9.80 -3.26 -13.41
N GLY A 58 -11.13 -3.17 -13.33
CA GLY A 58 -12.02 -3.79 -14.31
C GLY A 58 -12.29 -5.26 -14.00
N ASN A 59 -12.75 -6.00 -15.01
CA ASN A 59 -13.08 -7.42 -14.87
C ASN A 59 -11.83 -8.27 -15.03
N VAL A 60 -11.42 -8.92 -13.95
CA VAL A 60 -10.32 -9.90 -13.94
C VAL A 60 -10.79 -11.16 -14.67
N LYS A 61 -10.05 -11.58 -15.70
CA LYS A 61 -10.31 -12.79 -16.49
C LYS A 61 -9.22 -13.83 -16.26
N LYS A 62 -9.56 -15.09 -16.46
CA LYS A 62 -8.59 -16.21 -16.46
C LYS A 62 -8.10 -16.43 -17.90
N GLY A 63 -6.78 -16.48 -18.10
CA GLY A 63 -6.15 -16.57 -19.41
C GLY A 63 -5.80 -15.21 -20.03
N PRO A 64 -5.13 -15.19 -21.19
CA PRO A 64 -4.60 -13.99 -21.82
C PRO A 64 -5.71 -13.00 -22.20
N ALA A 65 -5.39 -11.70 -22.12
CA ALA A 65 -6.32 -10.64 -22.51
C ALA A 65 -6.73 -10.82 -23.99
N LYS A 66 -8.03 -11.02 -24.24
CA LYS A 66 -8.55 -11.11 -25.62
C LYS A 66 -8.32 -9.79 -26.34
N SER A 67 -7.76 -9.86 -27.56
CA SER A 67 -7.66 -8.69 -28.44
C SER A 67 -9.04 -8.10 -28.71
N LYS A 68 -9.12 -6.75 -28.77
CA LYS A 68 -10.39 -5.99 -28.89
C LYS A 68 -11.22 -6.34 -30.13
N TRP A 69 -10.62 -6.95 -31.15
CA TRP A 69 -11.24 -7.24 -32.45
C TRP A 69 -11.34 -8.73 -32.77
N GLY A 70 -11.16 -9.63 -31.79
CA GLY A 70 -11.33 -11.07 -31.99
C GLY A 70 -10.32 -11.71 -32.96
N ARG A 71 -9.31 -10.96 -33.40
CA ARG A 71 -8.22 -11.47 -34.24
C ARG A 71 -7.20 -12.15 -33.32
N PRO A 72 -6.86 -13.44 -33.54
CA PRO A 72 -5.70 -14.02 -32.87
C PRO A 72 -4.46 -13.18 -33.23
N PRO A 73 -3.51 -12.97 -32.30
CA PRO A 73 -2.24 -12.35 -32.62
C PRO A 73 -1.63 -13.11 -33.81
N ILE A 74 -1.15 -12.38 -34.83
CA ILE A 74 -0.31 -12.98 -35.86
C ILE A 74 1.06 -13.12 -35.19
N GLY A 75 1.42 -14.36 -34.85
CA GLY A 75 2.54 -14.70 -33.99
C GLY A 75 2.07 -15.37 -32.71
N ASP A 76 2.95 -16.15 -32.11
CA ASP A 76 2.95 -16.74 -30.77
C ASP A 76 2.81 -15.71 -29.63
N GLY A 77 2.27 -14.51 -29.91
CA GLY A 77 2.09 -13.40 -28.99
C GLY A 77 1.21 -13.79 -27.81
N GLU A 78 1.88 -14.21 -26.75
CA GLU A 78 1.32 -14.46 -25.43
C GLU A 78 0.73 -13.13 -24.93
N GLY A 79 -0.59 -13.08 -24.76
CA GLY A 79 -1.22 -11.89 -24.17
C GLY A 79 -0.72 -11.73 -22.73
N GLU A 80 -0.43 -10.49 -22.32
CA GLU A 80 0.05 -10.17 -20.97
C GLU A 80 -0.86 -10.80 -19.89
N VAL A 81 -0.28 -11.71 -19.10
CA VAL A 81 -0.93 -12.40 -17.99
C VAL A 81 -0.10 -12.19 -16.73
N SER A 82 -0.78 -12.01 -15.59
CA SER A 82 -0.12 -12.02 -14.29
C SER A 82 0.53 -13.38 -14.04
N ALA A 83 1.45 -13.47 -13.06
CA ALA A 83 2.01 -14.76 -12.61
C ALA A 83 0.95 -15.84 -12.32
N ASP A 84 -0.22 -15.45 -11.79
CA ASP A 84 -1.36 -16.35 -11.54
C ASP A 84 -2.20 -16.72 -12.78
N GLY A 85 -1.78 -16.35 -13.99
CA GLY A 85 -2.50 -16.59 -15.25
C GLY A 85 -3.80 -15.77 -15.41
N LYS A 86 -3.89 -14.58 -14.80
CA LYS A 86 -5.05 -13.69 -14.89
C LYS A 86 -4.72 -12.46 -15.73
N SER A 87 -5.74 -11.88 -16.36
CA SER A 87 -5.61 -10.64 -17.13
C SER A 87 -6.61 -9.58 -16.65
N TRP A 88 -6.23 -8.31 -16.71
CA TRP A 88 -7.08 -7.16 -16.40
C TRP A 88 -6.77 -6.00 -17.35
N SER A 89 -7.66 -5.00 -17.40
CA SER A 89 -7.52 -3.86 -18.32
C SER A 89 -6.73 -2.68 -17.75
N SER A 90 -6.58 -2.64 -16.43
CA SER A 90 -5.80 -1.60 -15.75
C SER A 90 -5.41 -2.05 -14.36
N GLU A 91 -4.40 -1.41 -13.80
CA GLU A 91 -4.01 -1.53 -12.40
C GLU A 91 -4.26 -0.22 -11.69
N ILE A 92 -4.54 -0.30 -10.40
CA ILE A 92 -4.61 0.86 -9.53
C ILE A 92 -3.60 0.66 -8.43
N TRP A 93 -2.60 1.52 -8.44
CA TRP A 93 -1.50 1.54 -7.49
C TRP A 93 -1.74 2.64 -6.48
N VAL A 94 -1.34 2.38 -5.25
CA VAL A 94 -1.39 3.35 -4.15
C VAL A 94 -0.12 3.23 -3.34
N MET A 95 0.57 4.35 -3.17
CA MET A 95 1.77 4.45 -2.35
C MET A 95 1.44 5.17 -1.05
N TYR A 96 1.82 4.59 0.09
CA TYR A 96 1.54 5.16 1.40
C TYR A 96 2.64 4.84 2.44
N GLN A 97 2.67 5.65 3.49
CA GLN A 97 3.52 5.44 4.67
C GLN A 97 2.67 5.13 5.89
N ILE A 98 3.15 4.22 6.73
CA ILE A 98 2.54 3.92 8.03
C ILE A 98 3.26 4.77 9.08
N ARG A 99 2.54 5.71 9.69
CA ARG A 99 3.03 6.49 10.83
C ARG A 99 2.42 5.94 12.10
N ASN A 100 3.27 5.49 13.03
CA ASN A 100 2.83 5.29 14.41
C ASN A 100 2.51 6.68 14.99
N GLN A 101 1.32 6.88 15.53
CA GLN A 101 0.91 8.12 16.19
C GLN A 101 1.71 8.45 17.47
N GLU A 102 2.70 7.63 17.85
CA GLU A 102 3.55 7.86 19.02
C GLU A 102 4.69 8.87 18.81
N SER A 103 4.87 9.42 17.61
CA SER A 103 5.95 10.38 17.33
C SER A 103 5.46 11.83 17.29
N GLY A 104 4.79 12.28 18.35
CA GLY A 104 5.06 13.63 18.84
C GLY A 104 6.47 13.63 19.43
N ILE A 105 7.18 14.76 19.43
CA ILE A 105 8.49 14.88 20.10
C ILE A 105 8.24 14.59 21.59
N MET A 106 8.41 13.33 22.01
CA MET A 106 8.32 12.91 23.40
C MET A 106 9.74 12.71 23.91
N ASN A 107 10.10 13.45 24.96
CA ASN A 107 11.41 13.36 25.60
C ASN A 107 11.73 11.92 26.03
N GLN A 108 13.01 11.55 25.91
CA GLN A 108 13.51 10.19 26.14
C GLN A 108 13.20 9.66 27.57
N GLU A 109 13.12 10.54 28.56
CA GLU A 109 12.76 10.19 29.94
C GLU A 109 11.31 9.72 30.07
N ASN A 110 10.36 10.43 29.43
CA ASN A 110 8.95 10.00 29.39
C ASN A 110 8.78 8.66 28.66
N LYS A 111 9.59 8.39 27.63
CA LYS A 111 9.57 7.11 26.90
C LYS A 111 10.06 5.94 27.75
N LYS A 112 11.04 6.17 28.64
CA LYS A 112 11.51 5.15 29.60
C LYS A 112 10.46 4.87 30.67
N ASN A 113 9.92 5.91 31.31
CA ASN A 113 8.89 5.75 32.34
C ASN A 113 7.65 5.01 31.84
N ILE A 114 7.13 5.34 30.65
CA ILE A 114 5.96 4.66 30.09
C ILE A 114 6.26 3.19 29.75
N LYS A 115 7.48 2.90 29.28
CA LYS A 115 7.91 1.51 29.02
C LYS A 115 8.02 0.72 30.33
N ASP A 116 8.60 1.32 31.37
CA ASP A 116 8.80 0.67 32.66
C ASP A 116 7.46 0.41 33.38
N GLU A 117 6.51 1.34 33.30
CA GLU A 117 5.14 1.14 33.78
C GLU A 117 4.40 0.03 33.02
N LYS A 118 4.51 0.00 31.68
CA LYS A 118 3.94 -1.08 30.85
C LYS A 118 4.54 -2.44 31.21
N ILE A 119 5.86 -2.51 31.42
CA ILE A 119 6.57 -3.74 31.79
C ILE A 119 6.12 -4.21 33.18
N SER A 120 5.94 -3.28 34.13
CA SER A 120 5.44 -3.60 35.48
C SER A 120 4.01 -4.15 35.44
N GLN A 121 3.12 -3.52 34.67
CA GLN A 121 1.76 -4.02 34.43
C GLN A 121 1.79 -5.40 33.76
N LEU A 122 2.60 -5.61 32.72
CA LEU A 122 2.70 -6.87 32.01
C LEU A 122 3.22 -8.01 32.90
N LYS A 123 4.24 -7.74 33.74
CA LYS A 123 4.73 -8.69 34.75
C LYS A 123 3.66 -9.07 35.77
N LYS A 124 2.79 -8.13 36.14
CA LYS A 124 1.65 -8.37 37.04
C LYS A 124 0.58 -9.25 36.37
N PHE A 125 0.24 -8.96 35.11
CA PHE A 125 -0.69 -9.79 34.33
C PHE A 125 -0.17 -11.22 34.07
N LEU A 126 1.13 -11.40 33.85
CA LEU A 126 1.75 -12.72 33.66
C LEU A 126 1.79 -13.54 34.96
N LYS A 127 1.89 -12.89 36.14
CA LYS A 127 1.80 -13.56 37.45
C LYS A 127 0.41 -14.14 37.73
N ASP A 128 -0.64 -13.53 37.19
CA ASP A 128 -2.04 -13.93 37.42
C ASP A 128 -2.49 -15.12 36.53
N GLY A 129 -1.58 -15.73 35.76
CA GLY A 129 -1.82 -17.00 35.03
C GLY A 129 -2.88 -16.95 33.93
N LYS A 130 -3.48 -15.80 33.65
CA LYS A 130 -4.47 -15.62 32.58
C LYS A 130 -3.76 -15.68 31.24
N LYS A 131 -4.03 -16.74 30.44
CA LYS A 131 -3.64 -16.78 29.02
C LYS A 131 -4.13 -15.50 28.35
N ILE A 132 -3.20 -14.64 27.94
CA ILE A 132 -3.50 -13.44 27.17
C ILE A 132 -3.98 -13.94 25.81
N HIS A 133 -5.22 -13.63 25.47
CA HIS A 133 -5.73 -13.89 24.14
C HIS A 133 -5.18 -12.73 23.30
N ASP A 134 -4.07 -12.98 22.60
CA ASP A 134 -3.24 -11.99 21.88
C ASP A 134 -4.02 -11.04 20.94
N SER A 135 -5.25 -11.42 20.58
CA SER A 135 -6.16 -10.64 19.76
C SER A 135 -6.48 -9.24 20.32
N LYS A 136 -6.69 -9.09 21.64
CA LYS A 136 -7.07 -7.78 22.21
C LYS A 136 -5.93 -6.76 22.22
N PHE A 137 -4.69 -7.22 22.42
CA PHE A 137 -3.48 -6.38 22.44
C PHE A 137 -3.09 -5.94 21.00
N MET A 138 -3.25 -6.84 20.02
CA MET A 138 -3.01 -6.56 18.60
C MET A 138 -4.05 -5.58 18.00
N ILE A 139 -5.32 -5.67 18.42
CA ILE A 139 -6.39 -4.77 17.95
C ILE A 139 -6.16 -3.33 18.42
N GLN A 140 -5.74 -3.11 19.68
CA GLN A 140 -5.46 -1.77 20.20
C GLN A 140 -4.26 -1.10 19.52
N ASN A 141 -3.22 -1.85 19.16
CA ASN A 141 -2.03 -1.29 18.52
C ASN A 141 -2.25 -0.90 17.05
N SER A 142 -3.29 -1.45 16.40
CA SER A 142 -3.66 -1.10 15.02
C SER A 142 -4.49 0.20 14.94
N ALA A 143 -5.15 0.60 16.03
CA ALA A 143 -5.92 1.83 16.10
C ALA A 143 -5.05 3.10 16.08
N ASN A 144 -3.77 2.98 16.45
CA ASN A 144 -2.84 4.10 16.60
C ASN A 144 -1.92 4.30 15.37
N ARG A 145 -2.23 3.64 14.25
CA ARG A 145 -1.46 3.74 13.00
C ARG A 145 -2.19 4.65 12.02
N LYS A 146 -1.58 5.80 11.74
CA LYS A 146 -2.06 6.75 10.73
C LYS A 146 -1.40 6.42 9.39
N ILE A 147 -2.19 6.24 8.35
CA ILE A 147 -1.73 5.97 7.00
C ILE A 147 -1.66 7.29 6.23
N ARG A 148 -0.47 7.69 5.79
CA ARG A 148 -0.27 8.85 4.93
C ARG A 148 -0.20 8.40 3.47
N ILE A 149 -1.21 8.76 2.70
CA ILE A 149 -1.35 8.42 1.29
C ILE A 149 -0.55 9.46 0.48
N ILE A 150 0.49 8.99 -0.21
CA ILE A 150 1.44 9.82 -0.94
C ILE A 150 1.00 9.99 -2.39
N SER A 151 0.64 8.89 -3.06
CA SER A 151 0.23 8.91 -4.46
C SER A 151 -0.75 7.79 -4.76
N ALA A 152 -1.52 7.97 -5.82
CA ALA A 152 -2.36 6.93 -6.40
C ALA A 152 -2.37 7.09 -7.92
N TRP A 153 -2.09 6.03 -8.67
CA TRP A 153 -2.08 6.09 -10.14
C TRP A 153 -2.78 4.90 -10.75
N ARG A 154 -3.22 5.08 -11.99
CA ARG A 154 -3.77 4.01 -12.83
C ARG A 154 -2.78 3.69 -13.93
N TYR A 155 -2.44 2.41 -14.07
CA TYR A 155 -1.61 1.90 -15.16
C TYR A 155 -2.49 1.07 -16.11
N PRO A 156 -2.37 1.19 -17.44
CA PRO A 156 -3.08 0.33 -18.38
C PRO A 156 -2.39 -1.04 -18.49
N GLY A 157 -3.16 -2.13 -18.59
CA GLY A 157 -2.58 -3.47 -18.76
C GLY A 157 -2.15 -4.15 -17.46
N VAL A 158 -1.29 -5.16 -17.60
CA VAL A 158 -0.79 -6.03 -16.51
C VAL A 158 0.71 -5.78 -16.33
N THR A 159 1.14 -5.45 -15.12
CA THR A 159 2.56 -5.25 -14.81
C THR A 159 3.21 -6.57 -14.40
N ASP A 160 4.29 -6.93 -15.08
CA ASP A 160 5.12 -8.09 -14.76
C ASP A 160 5.69 -7.98 -13.35
N GLU A 161 5.73 -9.09 -12.63
CA GLU A 161 6.08 -9.13 -11.20
C GLU A 161 7.59 -8.97 -10.94
N ASN A 162 8.41 -8.89 -12.00
CA ASN A 162 9.86 -8.78 -11.95
C ASN A 162 10.41 -8.01 -13.18
N ASP A 163 10.09 -6.73 -13.33
CA ASP A 163 10.83 -5.90 -14.30
C ASP A 163 12.15 -5.47 -13.64
N PRO A 164 13.31 -6.03 -14.03
CA PRO A 164 14.58 -5.64 -13.43
C PRO A 164 14.83 -4.15 -13.68
N ILE A 165 15.34 -3.44 -12.67
CA ILE A 165 15.74 -2.04 -12.82
C ILE A 165 16.69 -1.97 -14.03
N PRO A 166 16.38 -1.14 -15.07
CA PRO A 166 17.23 -1.05 -16.24
C PRO A 166 18.68 -0.79 -15.85
N ALA A 167 19.61 -1.50 -16.50
CA ALA A 167 21.04 -1.45 -16.17
C ALA A 167 21.62 -0.02 -16.19
N ASP A 168 20.99 0.88 -16.94
CA ASP A 168 21.41 2.28 -17.02
C ASP A 168 21.11 3.07 -15.74
N ILE A 169 19.98 2.78 -15.08
CA ILE A 169 19.62 3.38 -13.79
C ILE A 169 20.49 2.82 -12.66
N LEU A 170 20.81 1.52 -12.72
CA LEU A 170 21.75 0.91 -11.77
C LEU A 170 23.14 1.56 -11.86
N ARG A 171 23.61 1.82 -13.09
CA ARG A 171 24.86 2.54 -13.35
C ARG A 171 24.82 4.00 -12.88
N GLU A 172 23.69 4.68 -12.97
CA GLU A 172 23.53 6.05 -12.48
C GLU A 172 23.59 6.13 -10.95
N ILE A 173 22.95 5.18 -10.25
CA ILE A 173 22.99 5.09 -8.78
C ILE A 173 24.41 4.78 -8.28
N GLU A 174 25.13 3.88 -8.93
CA GLU A 174 26.52 3.53 -8.57
C GLU A 174 27.47 4.71 -8.69
N ASN A 175 27.23 5.65 -9.61
CA ASN A 175 28.05 6.85 -9.79
C ASN A 175 27.70 7.99 -8.81
N ILE A 176 26.62 7.86 -8.02
CA ILE A 176 26.17 8.87 -7.05
C ILE A 176 26.64 8.53 -5.61
N ILE A 177 27.02 7.28 -5.34
CA ILE A 177 27.56 6.79 -4.07
C ILE A 177 29.09 6.91 -4.06
#